data_AF-A0A4S4DZK4-F1
#
_entry.id   AF-A0A4S4DZK4-F1
#
_cell.length_a   1.000
_cell.length_b   1.000
_cell.length_c   1.000
_cell.angle_alpha   90.00
_cell.angle_beta   90.00
_cell.angle_gamma   90.00
#
_symmetry.space_group_name_H-M   'P 1'
#
loop_
_entity.id
_entity.type
_entity.pdbx_description
1 polymer ?
#
loop_
_entity_poly.entity_id
_entity_poly.type
_entity_poly.pdbx_seq_one_letter_code
_entity_poly.pdbx_strand_id
1 'polypeptide(L)'
;MAKHGKAYKSLEDKLHRFELFKDNLKHIDERNKNIVNYWLGLNEFADLSHEEFKKTYLGLKVELPKNRGSFEEFTYRDVVDLPKSVDWRKNGAVTAVKNQGSCGKCLWTGEKMELSLQSRTKVHVVRSCWAFSTVAAVEGINQITTGNLTSLSEQQLIDCDTTQNHGCNGGLMDYAFEFIMANGGLRKEDDYPYLMEEGTCEDKKKGQSEVVTISGYHDVPENNEGSLLKALANQPLSVAIEASGRDFQFYSGLLQLENVFAVVSYCARMTQYILYLGVFDGHCGTELDHGVTAVGYGSAKGLDYIIVKNSWGPKWGEKGYIRMKRNTGKAEGICGINKMASYPTKTKNLDARSWAFFGVLWRSQSMLGLHLGQSEVVTISGYHDVPENNEGSLLKALANQPLSVAIEASGRDFQFYSGGVFDGHCGTELDHGVTAVGYGSAKGLDYIIVKNSWGPKWGEKGYIRMKRNTGKAEGICGINKMASYPTKTKK
;
A
#
# COMPACT_ATOMS: atom_id res chain seq x y z
N MET A 1 10.15 -22.11 13.83
CA MET A 1 10.82 -22.71 12.66
C MET A 1 9.85 -23.10 11.54
N ALA A 2 9.02 -24.15 11.67
CA ALA A 2 8.15 -24.65 10.60
C ALA A 2 7.25 -23.58 9.95
N LYS A 3 6.55 -22.77 10.76
CA LYS A 3 5.71 -21.62 10.30
C LYS A 3 6.46 -20.63 9.40
N HIS A 4 7.76 -20.45 9.61
CA HIS A 4 8.59 -19.49 8.90
C HIS A 4 9.53 -20.16 7.87
N GLY A 5 9.42 -21.47 7.64
CA GLY A 5 10.27 -22.19 6.70
C GLY A 5 11.77 -22.16 7.04
N LYS A 6 12.12 -22.00 8.33
CA LYS A 6 13.52 -21.89 8.76
C LYS A 6 14.22 -23.26 8.74
N ALA A 7 15.34 -23.33 8.04
CA ALA A 7 16.29 -24.44 8.05
C ALA A 7 17.67 -23.92 8.46
N TYR A 8 18.45 -24.75 9.15
CA TYR A 8 19.75 -24.39 9.70
C TYR A 8 20.83 -25.33 9.19
N LYS A 9 22.06 -24.82 9.07
CA LYS A 9 23.16 -25.56 8.41
C LYS A 9 23.66 -26.75 9.21
N SER A 10 23.56 -26.66 10.53
CA SER A 10 24.00 -27.70 11.47
C SER A 10 23.12 -27.73 12.72
N LEU A 11 23.26 -28.78 13.52
CA LEU A 11 22.62 -28.86 14.85
C LEU A 11 23.14 -27.75 15.78
N GLU A 12 24.43 -27.42 15.69
CA GLU A 12 25.04 -26.34 16.47
C GLU A 12 24.42 -24.97 16.13
N ASP A 13 24.27 -24.65 14.84
CA ASP A 13 23.57 -23.44 14.36
C ASP A 13 22.12 -23.43 14.86
N LYS A 14 21.41 -24.57 14.79
CA LYS A 14 20.05 -24.69 15.32
C LYS A 14 19.97 -24.44 16.84
N LEU A 15 20.92 -24.95 17.62
CA LEU A 15 20.98 -24.74 19.08
C LEU A 15 21.30 -23.28 19.42
N HIS A 16 22.25 -22.67 18.70
CA HIS A 16 22.55 -21.25 18.85
C HIS A 16 21.32 -20.37 18.55
N ARG A 17 20.63 -20.63 17.43
CA ARG A 17 19.39 -19.95 17.03
C ARG A 17 18.25 -20.15 18.04
N PHE A 18 18.20 -21.32 18.69
CA PHE A 18 17.25 -21.59 19.75
C PHE A 18 17.51 -20.76 21.01
N GLU A 19 18.77 -20.55 21.40
CA GLU A 19 19.10 -19.65 22.52
C GLU A 19 18.74 -18.19 22.22
N LEU A 20 19.01 -17.71 21.00
CA LEU A 20 18.56 -16.38 20.55
C LEU A 20 17.03 -16.25 20.58
N PHE A 21 16.33 -17.29 20.12
CA PHE A 21 14.87 -17.35 20.17
C PHE A 21 14.33 -17.25 21.59
N LYS A 22 14.94 -17.95 22.56
CA LYS A 22 14.56 -17.88 23.97
C LYS A 22 14.77 -16.48 24.55
N ASP A 23 15.90 -15.86 24.27
CA ASP A 23 16.18 -14.48 24.71
C ASP A 23 15.15 -13.49 24.15
N ASN A 24 14.88 -13.57 22.84
CA ASN A 24 13.88 -12.73 22.18
C ASN A 24 12.46 -12.98 22.72
N LEU A 25 12.08 -14.24 22.99
CA LEU A 25 10.79 -14.56 23.58
C LEU A 25 10.64 -13.94 24.98
N LYS A 26 11.69 -14.02 25.81
CA LYS A 26 11.70 -13.39 27.14
C LYS A 26 11.53 -11.87 27.02
N HIS A 27 12.27 -11.23 26.12
CA HIS A 27 12.16 -9.80 25.86
C HIS A 27 10.73 -9.41 25.41
N ILE A 28 10.15 -10.16 24.46
CA ILE A 28 8.79 -9.95 23.97
C ILE A 28 7.78 -10.03 25.12
N ASP A 29 7.85 -11.08 25.96
CA ASP A 29 6.94 -11.28 27.09
C ASP A 29 7.06 -10.15 28.13
N GLU A 30 8.27 -9.77 28.49
CA GLU A 30 8.53 -8.67 29.44
C GLU A 30 8.03 -7.33 28.91
N ARG A 31 8.27 -7.05 27.63
CA ARG A 31 7.89 -5.77 27.02
C ARG A 31 6.38 -5.66 26.86
N ASN A 32 5.73 -6.73 26.42
CA ASN A 32 4.28 -6.79 26.23
C ASN A 32 3.47 -6.60 27.53
N LYS A 33 4.07 -6.80 28.72
CA LYS A 33 3.45 -6.44 30.01
C LYS A 33 3.25 -4.93 30.20
N ASN A 34 4.05 -4.12 29.48
CA ASN A 34 4.10 -2.68 29.65
C ASN A 34 3.60 -1.91 28.41
N ILE A 35 3.39 -2.58 27.27
CA ILE A 35 2.86 -1.93 26.07
C ILE A 35 1.34 -1.84 26.17
N VAL A 36 0.80 -0.69 25.74
CA VAL A 36 -0.64 -0.41 25.71
C VAL A 36 -1.23 -0.34 24.30
N ASN A 37 -0.47 0.15 23.31
CA ASN A 37 -1.03 0.52 22.00
C ASN A 37 -0.68 -0.45 20.85
N TYR A 38 0.33 -1.30 21.02
CA TYR A 38 0.76 -2.31 20.05
C TYR A 38 1.17 -3.61 20.76
N TRP A 39 1.51 -4.65 20.00
CA TRP A 39 2.01 -5.90 20.57
C TRP A 39 3.23 -6.40 19.79
N LEU A 40 4.18 -6.99 20.52
CA LEU A 40 5.35 -7.67 19.93
C LEU A 40 5.07 -9.15 19.73
N GLY A 41 5.49 -9.71 18.60
CA GLY A 41 5.22 -11.09 18.23
C GLY A 41 6.45 -11.83 17.74
N LEU A 42 6.39 -13.15 17.85
CA LEU A 42 7.36 -14.05 17.23
C LEU A 42 7.16 -14.05 15.71
N ASN A 43 7.92 -13.20 15.03
CA ASN A 43 7.94 -13.09 13.57
C ASN A 43 9.17 -13.81 12.97
N GLU A 44 9.45 -13.58 11.69
CA GLU A 44 10.56 -14.24 10.98
C GLU A 44 11.96 -13.88 11.49
N PHE A 45 12.08 -12.86 12.33
CA PHE A 45 13.33 -12.39 12.94
C PHE A 45 13.54 -12.93 14.36
N ALA A 46 12.63 -13.77 14.86
CA ALA A 46 12.69 -14.28 16.24
C ALA A 46 13.96 -15.08 16.55
N ASP A 47 14.66 -15.62 15.55
CA ASP A 47 15.92 -16.37 15.68
C ASP A 47 17.18 -15.54 15.42
N LEU A 48 17.05 -14.22 15.25
CA LEU A 48 18.16 -13.30 15.04
C LEU A 48 18.47 -12.53 16.32
N SER A 49 19.76 -12.32 16.60
CA SER A 49 20.17 -11.30 17.55
C SER A 49 19.86 -9.90 17.01
N HIS A 50 19.82 -8.92 17.90
CA HIS A 50 19.55 -7.55 17.53
C HIS A 50 20.61 -6.97 16.56
N GLU A 51 21.87 -7.27 16.81
CA GLU A 51 22.99 -6.83 15.97
C GLU A 51 22.99 -7.51 14.60
N GLU A 52 22.68 -8.81 14.54
CA GLU A 52 22.48 -9.50 13.25
C GLU A 52 21.34 -8.86 12.46
N PHE A 53 20.21 -8.57 13.12
CA PHE A 53 19.06 -7.92 12.48
C PHE A 53 19.46 -6.55 11.91
N LYS A 54 20.04 -5.67 12.73
CA LYS A 54 20.50 -4.35 12.30
C LYS A 54 21.45 -4.44 11.13
N LYS A 55 22.46 -5.29 11.24
CA LYS A 55 23.46 -5.47 10.19
C LYS A 55 22.82 -5.93 8.89
N THR A 56 21.81 -6.79 8.95
CA THR A 56 21.26 -7.53 7.81
C THR A 56 20.17 -6.78 7.06
N TYR A 57 19.26 -6.10 7.76
CA TYR A 57 18.03 -5.54 7.19
C TYR A 57 18.02 -4.01 7.10
N LEU A 58 18.93 -3.34 7.82
CA LEU A 58 19.00 -1.88 7.88
C LEU A 58 20.17 -1.40 7.01
N GLY A 59 19.91 -0.34 6.25
CA GLY A 59 20.64 -0.14 5.01
C GLY A 59 20.61 1.23 4.39
N LEU A 60 19.83 2.17 4.91
CA LEU A 60 19.79 3.52 4.41
C LEU A 60 21.11 4.24 4.73
N LYS A 61 21.66 4.96 3.74
CA LYS A 61 22.88 5.75 3.93
C LYS A 61 22.55 7.23 3.81
N VAL A 62 22.44 7.92 4.93
CA VAL A 62 21.94 9.30 5.01
C VAL A 62 23.05 10.35 4.78
N GLU A 63 24.04 10.03 3.96
CA GLU A 63 25.02 11.05 3.54
C GLU A 63 24.30 12.06 2.64
N LEU A 64 23.97 13.21 3.24
CA LEU A 64 23.13 14.24 2.65
C LEU A 64 23.66 14.69 1.28
N PRO A 65 22.80 14.89 0.26
CA PRO A 65 23.21 15.47 -1.01
C PRO A 65 23.87 16.84 -0.79
N LYS A 66 25.12 16.98 -1.25
CA LYS A 66 25.88 18.25 -1.18
C LYS A 66 25.33 19.34 -2.10
N ASN A 67 24.47 18.98 -3.05
CA ASN A 67 23.76 19.90 -3.92
C ASN A 67 22.26 19.73 -3.70
N ARG A 68 21.70 20.46 -2.73
CA ARG A 68 20.28 20.85 -2.81
C ARG A 68 20.17 21.78 -4.01
N GLY A 69 19.98 21.19 -5.19
CA GLY A 69 19.55 21.92 -6.37
C GLY A 69 18.37 22.80 -5.98
N SER A 70 18.34 24.02 -6.51
CA SER A 70 17.36 25.07 -6.18
C SER A 70 16.03 24.50 -5.75
N PHE A 71 15.61 24.80 -4.51
CA PHE A 71 14.29 24.53 -3.94
C PHE A 71 13.22 24.75 -5.02
N GLU A 72 12.84 23.71 -5.75
CA GLU A 72 11.56 23.73 -6.44
C GLU A 72 10.53 23.74 -5.31
N GLU A 73 9.68 24.77 -5.32
CA GLU A 73 8.74 25.03 -4.24
C GLU A 73 7.89 23.79 -3.95
N PHE A 74 7.84 23.37 -2.69
CA PHE A 74 7.05 22.23 -2.23
C PHE A 74 5.62 22.31 -2.80
N THR A 75 5.30 21.42 -3.75
CA THR A 75 4.13 21.55 -4.63
C THR A 75 2.81 21.58 -3.85
N TYR A 76 2.76 20.90 -2.71
CA TYR A 76 1.55 20.76 -1.91
C TYR A 76 1.42 21.81 -0.79
N ARG A 77 2.22 22.89 -0.82
CA ARG A 77 2.22 23.95 0.21
C ARG A 77 0.82 24.53 0.45
N ASP A 78 0.07 24.78 -0.61
CA ASP A 78 -1.22 25.46 -0.58
C ASP A 78 -2.41 24.52 -0.35
N VAL A 79 -2.18 23.22 -0.13
CA VAL A 79 -3.25 22.30 0.27
C VAL A 79 -3.72 22.69 1.67
N VAL A 80 -4.98 23.11 1.79
CA VAL A 80 -5.59 23.54 3.07
C VAL A 80 -6.45 22.43 3.67
N ASP A 81 -7.36 21.86 2.89
CA ASP A 81 -8.31 20.87 3.36
C ASP A 81 -7.81 19.44 3.13
N LEU A 82 -7.38 18.79 4.22
CA LEU A 82 -6.93 17.39 4.19
C LEU A 82 -8.06 16.42 4.57
N PRO A 83 -8.21 15.29 3.86
CA PRO A 83 -9.09 14.22 4.30
C PRO A 83 -8.75 13.75 5.72
N LYS A 84 -9.76 13.34 6.49
CA LYS A 84 -9.52 12.81 7.86
C LYS A 84 -8.66 11.54 7.87
N SER A 85 -8.68 10.78 6.78
CA SER A 85 -7.86 9.58 6.60
C SER A 85 -7.63 9.32 5.13
N VAL A 86 -6.44 8.82 4.80
CA VAL A 86 -6.03 8.39 3.46
C VAL A 86 -5.46 6.99 3.57
N ASP A 87 -5.79 6.12 2.61
CA ASP A 87 -5.22 4.77 2.52
C ASP A 87 -5.13 4.37 1.05
N TRP A 88 -3.97 4.62 0.43
CA TRP A 88 -3.74 4.41 -0.99
C TRP A 88 -3.90 2.95 -1.42
N ARG A 89 -3.88 1.99 -0.49
CA ARG A 89 -4.19 0.58 -0.77
C ARG A 89 -5.65 0.42 -1.19
N LYS A 90 -6.56 1.19 -0.59
CA LYS A 90 -8.00 1.18 -0.95
C LYS A 90 -8.26 1.83 -2.31
N ASN A 91 -7.37 2.72 -2.73
CA ASN A 91 -7.39 3.38 -4.05
C ASN A 91 -6.68 2.56 -5.14
N GLY A 92 -6.16 1.37 -4.82
CA GLY A 92 -5.45 0.53 -5.77
C GLY A 92 -4.06 1.06 -6.16
N ALA A 93 -3.51 2.05 -5.44
CA ALA A 93 -2.22 2.68 -5.75
C ALA A 93 -1.05 2.10 -4.96
N VAL A 94 -1.17 0.85 -4.48
CA VAL A 94 -0.14 0.17 -3.71
C VAL A 94 -0.09 -1.29 -4.11
N THR A 95 1.05 -1.75 -4.62
CA THR A 95 1.33 -3.16 -4.93
C THR A 95 1.44 -4.01 -3.66
N ALA A 96 1.48 -5.34 -3.84
CA ALA A 96 1.70 -6.27 -2.74
C ALA A 96 3.00 -5.97 -1.96
N VAL A 97 3.04 -6.39 -0.69
CA VAL A 97 4.26 -6.30 0.13
C VAL A 97 5.29 -7.27 -0.40
N LYS A 98 6.48 -6.75 -0.73
CA LYS A 98 7.65 -7.53 -1.13
C LYS A 98 8.59 -7.78 0.07
N ASN A 99 9.60 -8.62 -0.12
CA ASN A 99 10.62 -8.90 0.89
C ASN A 99 12.01 -8.63 0.30
N GLN A 100 12.73 -7.65 0.85
CA GLN A 100 14.10 -7.31 0.45
C GLN A 100 15.08 -8.45 0.77
N GLY A 101 14.74 -9.31 1.72
CA GLY A 101 15.54 -10.44 2.14
C GLY A 101 16.87 -10.06 2.78
N SER A 102 17.75 -11.05 2.86
CA SER A 102 19.14 -10.95 3.29
C SER A 102 19.97 -11.82 2.35
N CYS A 103 20.86 -11.24 1.53
CA CYS A 103 21.57 -12.04 0.51
C CYS A 103 22.41 -13.14 1.17
N GLY A 104 22.45 -14.26 0.46
CA GLY A 104 23.24 -15.42 0.81
C GLY A 104 22.72 -16.55 -0.04
N LYS A 105 23.32 -16.74 -1.22
CA LYS A 105 23.05 -17.84 -2.16
C LYS A 105 22.50 -19.07 -1.44
N CYS A 106 21.23 -19.37 -1.67
CA CYS A 106 20.75 -20.75 -1.61
C CYS A 106 20.85 -21.32 -3.03
N LEU A 107 22.08 -21.51 -3.52
CA LEU A 107 22.32 -22.47 -4.60
C LEU A 107 22.28 -23.87 -3.97
N TRP A 108 21.07 -24.40 -3.78
CA TRP A 108 20.86 -25.84 -3.69
C TRP A 108 20.22 -26.30 -5.00
N THR A 109 20.96 -26.15 -6.10
CA THR A 109 20.72 -26.90 -7.32
C THR A 109 21.78 -27.99 -7.37
N GLY A 110 21.34 -29.25 -7.43
CA GLY A 110 22.16 -30.41 -7.15
C GLY A 110 23.15 -30.77 -8.24
N GLU A 111 24.26 -30.03 -8.33
CA GLU A 111 25.45 -30.46 -9.07
C GLU A 111 26.73 -30.26 -8.26
N LYS A 112 27.53 -31.34 -8.33
CA LYS A 112 28.78 -31.69 -7.64
C LYS A 112 29.64 -30.55 -7.08
N MET A 113 29.92 -30.69 -5.78
CA MET A 113 30.97 -30.02 -5.01
C MET A 113 32.36 -30.37 -5.56
N GLU A 114 33.11 -29.36 -5.99
CA GLU A 114 34.58 -29.42 -5.96
C GLU A 114 35.08 -28.33 -5.00
N LEU A 115 35.95 -28.76 -4.08
CA LEU A 115 36.39 -27.99 -2.92
C LEU A 115 37.27 -26.79 -3.32
N SER A 116 36.89 -25.62 -2.83
CA SER A 116 37.82 -24.50 -2.60
C SER A 116 37.71 -24.08 -1.13
N LEU A 117 38.59 -24.65 -0.31
CA LEU A 117 38.84 -24.31 1.09
C LEU A 117 39.61 -22.97 1.18
N GLN A 118 39.00 -21.85 0.75
CA GLN A 118 39.56 -20.52 1.03
C GLN A 118 38.60 -19.32 0.88
N SER A 119 37.31 -19.52 0.57
CA SER A 119 36.36 -18.40 0.57
C SER A 119 35.73 -18.23 1.95
N ARG A 120 36.16 -17.20 2.69
CA ARG A 120 35.39 -16.63 3.79
C ARG A 120 33.96 -16.45 3.28
N THR A 121 32.98 -17.12 3.89
CA THR A 121 31.56 -16.89 3.60
C THR A 121 31.21 -15.45 3.98
N LYS A 122 31.44 -14.51 3.07
CA LYS A 122 30.83 -13.18 3.11
C LYS A 122 29.33 -13.42 2.98
N VAL A 123 28.61 -13.37 4.10
CA VAL A 123 27.17 -13.16 4.07
C VAL A 123 26.98 -11.80 3.41
N HIS A 124 26.55 -11.80 2.15
CA HIS A 124 26.25 -10.56 1.44
C HIS A 124 25.00 -9.98 2.09
N VAL A 125 25.15 -8.84 2.74
CA VAL A 125 24.03 -8.16 3.40
C VAL A 125 23.28 -7.40 2.31
N VAL A 126 21.93 -7.43 2.32
CA VAL A 126 21.11 -6.70 1.33
C VAL A 126 20.45 -5.50 1.99
N ARG A 127 21.04 -4.34 1.75
CA ARG A 127 20.61 -3.02 2.23
C ARG A 127 19.82 -2.28 1.15
N SER A 128 18.89 -2.95 0.49
CA SER A 128 18.16 -2.41 -0.67
C SER A 128 16.87 -1.66 -0.33
N CYS A 129 16.59 -1.38 0.94
CA CYS A 129 15.37 -0.68 1.38
C CYS A 129 15.10 0.65 0.65
N TRP A 130 16.16 1.37 0.24
CA TRP A 130 16.08 2.58 -0.57
C TRP A 130 15.42 2.34 -1.93
N ALA A 131 15.75 1.22 -2.60
CA ALA A 131 15.16 0.85 -3.89
C ALA A 131 13.68 0.46 -3.73
N PHE A 132 13.35 -0.33 -2.71
CA PHE A 132 11.96 -0.71 -2.41
C PHE A 132 11.08 0.49 -2.06
N SER A 133 11.59 1.42 -1.25
CA SER A 133 10.90 2.66 -0.90
C SER A 133 10.58 3.49 -2.15
N THR A 134 11.60 3.71 -2.99
CA THR A 134 11.52 4.45 -4.27
C THR A 134 10.51 3.81 -5.22
N VAL A 135 10.66 2.50 -5.49
CA VAL A 135 9.80 1.78 -6.42
C VAL A 135 8.34 1.88 -5.99
N ALA A 136 8.02 1.64 -4.72
CA ALA A 136 6.64 1.71 -4.25
C ALA A 136 6.02 3.11 -4.40
N ALA A 137 6.80 4.19 -4.26
CA ALA A 137 6.33 5.54 -4.54
C ALA A 137 6.08 5.79 -6.04
N VAL A 138 6.95 5.27 -6.92
CA VAL A 138 6.81 5.35 -8.39
C VAL A 138 5.61 4.55 -8.89
N GLU A 139 5.42 3.33 -8.39
CA GLU A 139 4.24 2.50 -8.67
C GLU A 139 2.96 3.25 -8.29
N GLY A 140 2.96 3.89 -7.12
CA GLY A 140 1.83 4.67 -6.61
C GLY A 140 1.48 5.86 -7.51
N ILE A 141 2.45 6.72 -7.83
CA ILE A 141 2.19 7.87 -8.71
C ILE A 141 1.80 7.40 -10.13
N ASN A 142 2.33 6.28 -10.62
CA ASN A 142 1.94 5.74 -11.92
C ASN A 142 0.46 5.34 -11.94
N GLN A 143 -0.02 4.62 -10.92
CA GLN A 143 -1.44 4.30 -10.79
C GLN A 143 -2.29 5.57 -10.69
N ILE A 144 -1.88 6.56 -9.90
CA ILE A 144 -2.63 7.80 -9.70
C ILE A 144 -2.76 8.59 -11.01
N THR A 145 -1.68 8.70 -11.78
CA THR A 145 -1.64 9.51 -13.00
C THR A 145 -2.23 8.78 -14.22
N THR A 146 -2.01 7.46 -14.34
CA THR A 146 -2.36 6.69 -15.55
C THR A 146 -3.52 5.72 -15.36
N GLY A 147 -3.90 5.41 -14.12
CA GLY A 147 -4.87 4.37 -13.81
C GLY A 147 -4.32 2.95 -13.85
N ASN A 148 -3.02 2.76 -14.13
CA ASN A 148 -2.37 1.46 -14.26
C ASN A 148 -1.37 1.18 -13.12
N LEU A 149 -1.63 0.15 -12.32
CA LEU A 149 -0.76 -0.28 -11.22
C LEU A 149 0.18 -1.34 -11.77
N THR A 150 1.38 -0.91 -12.14
CA THR A 150 2.41 -1.77 -12.68
C THR A 150 3.42 -2.06 -11.58
N SER A 151 3.74 -3.34 -11.34
CA SER A 151 4.82 -3.67 -10.41
C SER A 151 6.17 -3.50 -11.09
N LEU A 152 7.07 -2.73 -10.47
CA LEU A 152 8.35 -2.34 -11.05
C LEU A 152 9.51 -3.05 -10.35
N SER A 153 10.66 -3.08 -11.02
CA SER A 153 11.86 -3.79 -10.59
C SER A 153 12.71 -2.96 -9.63
N GLU A 154 12.85 -3.42 -8.39
CA GLU A 154 13.90 -2.91 -7.50
C GLU A 154 15.29 -3.38 -7.93
N GLN A 155 15.39 -4.55 -8.55
CA GLN A 155 16.65 -5.12 -9.01
C GLN A 155 17.36 -4.21 -10.03
N GLN A 156 16.59 -3.60 -10.94
CA GLN A 156 17.16 -2.66 -11.90
C GLN A 156 17.82 -1.47 -11.20
N LEU A 157 17.24 -0.93 -10.12
CA LEU A 157 17.88 0.12 -9.33
C LEU A 157 19.16 -0.41 -8.67
N ILE A 158 19.10 -1.59 -8.06
CA ILE A 158 20.24 -2.19 -7.36
C ILE A 158 21.43 -2.44 -8.29
N ASP A 159 21.17 -2.89 -9.52
CA ASP A 159 22.21 -3.25 -10.49
C ASP A 159 22.73 -2.04 -11.29
N CYS A 160 21.88 -1.05 -11.56
CA CYS A 160 22.19 0.04 -12.50
C CYS A 160 22.44 1.38 -11.84
N ASP A 161 21.79 1.70 -10.71
CA ASP A 161 22.00 2.96 -9.98
C ASP A 161 23.23 2.85 -9.07
N THR A 162 24.41 2.95 -9.69
CA THR A 162 25.71 2.72 -9.05
C THR A 162 26.57 3.97 -8.95
N THR A 163 26.06 5.12 -9.39
CA THR A 163 26.84 6.38 -9.39
C THR A 163 26.94 6.96 -7.98
N GLN A 164 25.80 7.06 -7.30
CA GLN A 164 25.70 7.59 -5.93
C GLN A 164 25.20 6.53 -4.95
N ASN A 165 24.31 5.65 -5.42
CA ASN A 165 23.83 4.50 -4.67
C ASN A 165 24.80 3.31 -4.78
N HIS A 166 24.77 2.42 -3.79
CA HIS A 166 25.75 1.35 -3.63
C HIS A 166 25.07 -0.03 -3.60
N GLY A 167 24.01 -0.22 -4.40
CA GLY A 167 23.31 -1.50 -4.51
C GLY A 167 22.85 -2.06 -3.16
N CYS A 168 23.33 -3.26 -2.84
CA CYS A 168 23.06 -3.97 -1.59
C CYS A 168 23.85 -3.41 -0.40
N ASN A 169 24.74 -2.44 -0.59
CA ASN A 169 25.45 -1.74 0.48
C ASN A 169 24.77 -0.45 0.92
N GLY A 170 23.58 -0.15 0.40
CA GLY A 170 22.77 0.99 0.82
C GLY A 170 22.71 2.12 -0.19
N GLY A 171 21.77 3.03 0.03
CA GLY A 171 21.49 4.13 -0.89
C GLY A 171 20.46 5.11 -0.32
N LEU A 172 20.06 6.06 -1.16
CA LEU A 172 19.06 7.09 -0.93
C LEU A 172 18.02 7.10 -2.06
N MET A 173 16.78 7.43 -1.68
CA MET A 173 15.63 7.42 -2.60
C MET A 173 15.72 8.54 -3.65
N ASP A 174 16.31 9.68 -3.31
CA ASP A 174 16.40 10.84 -4.22
C ASP A 174 17.30 10.55 -5.42
N TYR A 175 18.48 9.95 -5.19
CA TYR A 175 19.36 9.48 -6.25
C TYR A 175 18.70 8.42 -7.13
N ALA A 176 17.85 7.58 -6.53
CA ALA A 176 17.09 6.61 -7.30
C ALA A 176 16.05 7.33 -8.19
N PHE A 177 15.36 8.37 -7.72
CA PHE A 177 14.49 9.17 -8.59
C PHE A 177 15.27 9.85 -9.73
N GLU A 178 16.43 10.43 -9.44
CA GLU A 178 17.34 11.00 -10.46
C GLU A 178 17.74 9.96 -11.51
N PHE A 179 18.13 8.76 -11.07
CA PHE A 179 18.46 7.65 -11.95
C PHE A 179 17.29 7.27 -12.84
N ILE A 180 16.06 7.17 -12.30
CA ILE A 180 14.88 6.77 -13.09
C ILE A 180 14.61 7.79 -14.20
N MET A 181 14.77 9.08 -13.92
CA MET A 181 14.65 10.13 -14.93
C MET A 181 15.74 10.00 -16.01
N ALA A 182 17.00 9.90 -15.59
CA ALA A 182 18.14 9.82 -16.50
C ALA A 182 18.14 8.53 -17.35
N ASN A 183 17.67 7.42 -16.77
CA ASN A 183 17.61 6.12 -17.45
C ASN A 183 16.48 6.07 -18.49
N GLY A 184 15.47 6.93 -18.39
CA GLY A 184 14.26 6.89 -19.21
C GLY A 184 13.20 5.93 -18.69
N GLY A 185 13.16 5.68 -17.37
CA GLY A 185 12.15 4.89 -16.68
C GLY A 185 12.66 3.57 -16.07
N LEU A 186 11.76 2.89 -15.36
CA LEU A 186 11.96 1.56 -14.77
C LEU A 186 11.16 0.50 -15.49
N ARG A 187 11.73 -0.70 -15.57
CA ARG A 187 11.06 -1.89 -16.08
C ARG A 187 10.12 -2.50 -15.05
N LYS A 188 9.24 -3.36 -15.56
CA LYS A 188 8.41 -4.24 -14.73
C LYS A 188 9.24 -5.25 -13.96
N GLU A 189 8.74 -5.66 -12.81
CA GLU A 189 9.31 -6.77 -12.01
C GLU A 189 9.48 -8.03 -12.88
N ASP A 190 8.48 -8.38 -13.69
CA ASP A 190 8.52 -9.59 -14.52
C ASP A 190 9.63 -9.57 -15.60
N ASP A 191 10.03 -8.38 -16.06
CA ASP A 191 11.08 -8.20 -17.07
C ASP A 191 12.49 -8.14 -16.48
N TYR A 192 12.59 -7.76 -15.20
CA TYR A 192 13.84 -7.68 -14.43
C TYR A 192 13.59 -8.12 -12.97
N PRO A 193 13.49 -9.44 -12.71
CA PRO A 193 13.06 -9.96 -11.41
C PRO A 193 14.07 -9.71 -10.29
N TYR A 194 13.57 -9.61 -9.06
CA TYR A 194 14.39 -9.48 -7.87
C TYR A 194 15.17 -10.76 -7.52
N LEU A 195 16.51 -10.64 -7.48
CA LEU A 195 17.43 -11.74 -7.23
C LEU A 195 17.94 -11.80 -5.79
N MET A 196 17.68 -10.76 -4.99
CA MET A 196 18.23 -10.60 -3.64
C MET A 196 19.77 -10.62 -3.63
N GLU A 197 20.45 -10.19 -4.70
CA GLU A 197 21.90 -10.01 -4.78
C GLU A 197 22.25 -8.90 -5.80
N GLU A 198 23.46 -8.35 -5.76
CA GLU A 198 23.92 -7.41 -6.80
C GLU A 198 24.24 -8.19 -8.09
N GLY A 199 23.62 -7.79 -9.19
CA GLY A 199 23.83 -8.30 -10.53
C GLY A 199 24.65 -7.36 -11.39
N THR A 200 24.66 -7.64 -12.69
CA THR A 200 25.22 -6.72 -13.70
C THR A 200 24.09 -5.99 -14.38
N CYS A 201 24.21 -4.67 -14.53
CA CYS A 201 23.16 -3.87 -15.17
C CYS A 201 22.88 -4.34 -16.60
N GLU A 202 21.67 -4.88 -16.83
CA GLU A 202 21.25 -5.39 -18.15
C GLU A 202 20.69 -4.28 -19.07
N ASP A 203 21.57 -3.45 -19.63
CA ASP A 203 21.17 -2.40 -20.59
C ASP A 203 20.65 -2.95 -21.93
N LYS A 204 20.99 -4.19 -22.29
CA LYS A 204 20.72 -4.78 -23.61
C LYS A 204 19.23 -4.98 -23.92
N LYS A 205 18.34 -4.92 -22.92
CA LYS A 205 16.88 -4.99 -23.12
C LYS A 205 16.25 -3.60 -23.35
N LYS A 206 17.03 -2.51 -23.38
CA LYS A 206 16.52 -1.13 -23.47
C LYS A 206 15.82 -0.95 -24.83
N GLY A 207 14.52 -0.65 -24.79
CA GLY A 207 13.65 -0.59 -25.98
C GLY A 207 12.82 -1.84 -26.29
N GLN A 208 12.95 -2.94 -25.51
CA GLN A 208 12.19 -4.18 -25.72
C GLN A 208 11.12 -4.46 -24.64
N SER A 209 10.98 -3.60 -23.63
CA SER A 209 10.04 -3.78 -22.52
C SER A 209 9.40 -2.44 -22.15
N GLU A 210 8.14 -2.50 -21.71
CA GLU A 210 7.38 -1.34 -21.26
C GLU A 210 8.00 -0.79 -19.97
N VAL A 211 8.25 0.53 -19.97
CA VAL A 211 8.86 1.23 -18.83
C VAL A 211 7.92 2.26 -18.24
N VAL A 212 8.02 2.46 -16.93
CA VAL A 212 7.36 3.55 -16.21
C VAL A 212 8.35 4.68 -15.99
N THR A 213 8.03 5.85 -16.52
CA THR A 213 8.82 7.09 -16.36
C THR A 213 8.25 7.98 -15.26
N ILE A 214 9.09 8.84 -14.70
CA ILE A 214 8.72 9.98 -13.86
C ILE A 214 9.28 11.26 -14.50
N SER A 215 8.66 12.40 -14.21
CA SER A 215 9.04 13.70 -14.77
C SER A 215 9.94 14.53 -13.85
N GLY A 216 10.03 14.15 -12.57
CA GLY A 216 10.69 14.90 -11.51
C GLY A 216 10.54 14.19 -10.17
N TYR A 217 11.07 14.81 -9.12
CA TYR A 217 10.77 14.47 -7.73
C TYR A 217 10.93 15.71 -6.86
N HIS A 218 10.34 15.70 -5.68
CA HIS A 218 10.50 16.77 -4.70
C HIS A 218 10.68 16.21 -3.29
N ASP A 219 11.36 16.99 -2.47
CA ASP A 219 11.47 16.75 -1.04
C ASP A 219 10.29 17.38 -0.30
N VAL A 220 9.83 16.68 0.73
CA VAL A 220 8.91 17.22 1.71
C VAL A 220 9.73 18.05 2.71
N PRO A 221 9.28 19.27 3.07
CA PRO A 221 9.91 20.07 4.12
C PRO A 221 10.17 19.25 5.39
N GLU A 222 11.44 19.18 5.79
CA GLU A 222 11.89 18.40 6.94
C GLU A 222 11.21 18.86 8.23
N ASN A 223 11.01 17.92 9.15
CA ASN A 223 10.49 18.13 10.49
C ASN A 223 9.11 18.82 10.51
N ASN A 224 8.32 18.64 9.45
CA ASN A 224 7.01 19.22 9.29
C ASN A 224 5.96 18.15 8.98
N GLU A 225 5.29 17.64 10.03
CA GLU A 225 4.21 16.65 9.88
C GLU A 225 3.08 17.17 8.97
N GLY A 226 2.77 18.47 9.02
CA GLY A 226 1.75 19.07 8.16
C GLY A 226 2.09 18.93 6.67
N SER A 227 3.33 19.24 6.30
CA SER A 227 3.82 19.05 4.92
C SER A 227 3.82 17.57 4.51
N LEU A 228 4.22 16.68 5.42
CA LEU A 228 4.16 15.23 5.17
C LEU A 228 2.73 14.79 4.87
N LEU A 229 1.75 15.21 5.67
CA LEU A 229 0.34 14.87 5.47
C LEU A 229 -0.23 15.48 4.19
N LYS A 230 0.17 16.70 3.82
CA LYS A 230 -0.23 17.35 2.56
C LYS A 230 0.24 16.56 1.34
N ALA A 231 1.50 16.13 1.34
CA ALA A 231 2.03 15.28 0.28
C ALA A 231 1.36 13.89 0.28
N LEU A 232 1.23 13.28 1.46
CA LEU A 232 0.67 11.94 1.61
C LEU A 232 -0.82 11.86 1.26
N ALA A 233 -1.54 12.98 1.34
CA ALA A 233 -2.92 13.09 0.88
C ALA A 233 -3.07 13.05 -0.64
N ASN A 234 -1.99 13.28 -1.39
CA ASN A 234 -1.99 13.32 -2.85
C ASN A 234 -1.30 12.10 -3.48
N GLN A 235 -0.35 11.46 -2.80
CA GLN A 235 0.33 10.26 -3.29
C GLN A 235 1.11 9.53 -2.18
N PRO A 236 1.51 8.25 -2.38
CA PRO A 236 2.50 7.60 -1.54
C PRO A 236 3.87 8.30 -1.57
N LEU A 237 4.58 8.28 -0.44
CA LEU A 237 5.86 8.96 -0.26
C LEU A 237 6.95 7.97 0.13
N SER A 238 8.15 8.15 -0.42
CA SER A 238 9.36 7.52 0.12
C SER A 238 9.75 8.25 1.39
N VAL A 239 9.93 7.52 2.50
CA VAL A 239 10.30 8.11 3.79
C VAL A 239 11.42 7.31 4.44
N ALA A 240 12.32 8.01 5.12
CA ALA A 240 13.34 7.39 5.96
C ALA A 240 12.86 7.32 7.41
N ILE A 241 13.17 6.21 8.10
CA ILE A 241 12.91 6.04 9.52
C ILE A 241 14.11 5.38 10.22
N GLU A 242 14.17 5.50 11.54
CA GLU A 242 14.95 4.60 12.39
C GLU A 242 14.13 3.32 12.67
N ALA A 243 14.54 2.21 12.08
CA ALA A 243 13.94 0.90 12.29
C ALA A 243 14.82 -0.03 13.16
N SER A 244 15.90 0.54 13.71
CA SER A 244 16.90 -0.12 14.55
C SER A 244 16.38 -0.62 15.89
N GLY A 245 15.26 -0.10 16.41
CA GLY A 245 14.75 -0.43 17.74
C GLY A 245 14.27 -1.90 17.87
N ARG A 246 14.50 -2.51 19.04
CA ARG A 246 14.11 -3.92 19.30
C ARG A 246 12.59 -4.13 19.28
N ASP A 247 11.82 -3.14 19.73
CA ASP A 247 10.36 -3.14 19.61
C ASP A 247 9.92 -3.11 18.13
N PHE A 248 10.67 -2.42 17.26
CA PHE A 248 10.39 -2.36 15.83
C PHE A 248 10.65 -3.72 15.15
N GLN A 249 11.77 -4.36 15.49
CA GLN A 249 12.12 -5.71 15.03
C GLN A 249 10.97 -6.71 15.26
N PHE A 250 10.32 -6.66 16.41
CA PHE A 250 9.28 -7.62 16.80
C PHE A 250 7.84 -7.10 16.67
N TYR A 251 7.63 -5.93 16.08
CA TYR A 251 6.30 -5.38 15.91
C TYR A 251 5.37 -6.36 15.16
N SER A 252 4.20 -6.62 15.74
CA SER A 252 3.16 -7.51 15.19
C SER A 252 1.80 -6.83 15.04
N GLY A 253 1.65 -5.59 15.51
CA GLY A 253 0.42 -4.80 15.41
C GLY A 253 -0.67 -5.25 16.39
N LEU A 254 -1.85 -5.59 15.85
CA LEU A 254 -3.03 -6.01 16.61
C LEU A 254 -2.89 -7.46 17.11
N LEU A 255 -3.24 -7.70 18.37
CA LEU A 255 -3.50 -9.06 18.85
C LEU A 255 -4.76 -9.60 18.15
N GLN A 256 -4.61 -10.37 17.08
CA GLN A 256 -5.73 -11.09 16.48
C GLN A 256 -6.12 -12.22 17.44
N LEU A 257 -7.21 -12.01 18.18
CA LEU A 257 -7.85 -12.97 19.08
C LEU A 257 -8.46 -14.19 18.34
N GLU A 258 -7.97 -14.58 17.16
CA GLU A 258 -8.52 -15.73 16.42
C GLU A 258 -8.08 -17.08 17.02
N ASN A 259 -7.16 -17.11 17.99
CA ASN A 259 -6.67 -18.36 18.60
C ASN A 259 -6.65 -18.37 20.14
N VAL A 260 -7.52 -17.59 20.79
CA VAL A 260 -7.58 -17.51 22.27
C VAL A 260 -8.55 -18.52 22.90
N PHE A 261 -9.22 -19.37 22.10
CA PHE A 261 -9.92 -20.55 22.66
C PHE A 261 -8.96 -21.62 23.22
N ALA A 262 -7.66 -21.59 22.88
CA ALA A 262 -6.70 -22.62 23.30
C ALA A 262 -5.83 -22.26 24.53
N VAL A 263 -5.78 -20.99 24.96
CA VAL A 263 -4.86 -20.57 26.05
C VAL A 263 -5.60 -20.05 27.29
N VAL A 264 -6.90 -19.73 27.18
CA VAL A 264 -7.70 -19.24 28.32
C VAL A 264 -8.02 -20.33 29.36
N SER A 265 -7.68 -21.59 29.09
CA SER A 265 -8.02 -22.70 30.00
C SER A 265 -7.00 -22.99 31.12
N TYR A 266 -5.91 -22.23 31.30
CA TYR A 266 -4.93 -22.63 32.35
C TYR A 266 -4.34 -21.54 33.26
N CYS A 267 -4.72 -20.26 33.15
CA CYS A 267 -4.32 -19.29 34.17
C CYS A 267 -5.29 -18.10 34.26
N ALA A 268 -6.50 -18.39 34.75
CA ALA A 268 -7.49 -17.36 35.05
C ALA A 268 -7.14 -16.65 36.37
N ARG A 269 -6.28 -15.63 36.32
CA ARG A 269 -6.32 -14.50 37.26
C ARG A 269 -6.00 -13.19 36.53
N MET A 270 -7.02 -12.34 36.45
CA MET A 270 -7.04 -10.95 35.91
C MET A 270 -6.74 -10.79 34.42
N THR A 271 -7.76 -10.92 33.56
CA THR A 271 -7.71 -10.44 32.17
C THR A 271 -8.49 -9.14 32.04
N GLN A 272 -7.78 -8.03 32.23
CA GLN A 272 -8.20 -6.73 31.68
C GLN A 272 -8.07 -6.85 30.15
N TYR A 273 -9.19 -6.69 29.43
CA TYR A 273 -9.21 -6.70 27.97
C TYR A 273 -8.47 -5.46 27.43
N ILE A 274 -7.13 -5.51 27.34
CA ILE A 274 -6.35 -4.48 26.65
C ILE A 274 -6.58 -4.70 25.16
N LEU A 275 -7.47 -3.88 24.59
CA LEU A 275 -7.66 -3.84 23.14
C LEU A 275 -6.48 -3.10 22.52
N TYR A 276 -5.42 -3.82 22.18
CA TYR A 276 -4.31 -3.26 21.41
C TYR A 276 -4.85 -2.63 20.13
N LEU A 277 -4.50 -1.36 19.89
CA LEU A 277 -4.92 -0.64 18.69
C LEU A 277 -3.98 -0.84 17.52
N GLY A 278 -2.83 -1.49 17.73
CA GLY A 278 -1.78 -1.77 16.75
C GLY A 278 -0.98 -0.54 16.32
N VAL A 279 -1.17 0.61 16.98
CA VAL A 279 -0.42 1.83 16.68
C VAL A 279 0.90 1.78 17.44
N PHE A 280 2.00 1.75 16.70
CA PHE A 280 3.36 1.76 17.23
C PHE A 280 3.67 3.13 17.82
N ASP A 281 3.89 3.15 19.13
CA ASP A 281 4.41 4.28 19.90
C ASP A 281 5.60 3.89 20.78
N GLY A 282 6.29 2.81 20.37
CA GLY A 282 7.46 2.29 21.03
C GLY A 282 8.68 3.20 20.94
N HIS A 283 9.72 2.84 21.69
CA HIS A 283 10.95 3.60 21.69
C HIS A 283 11.75 3.36 20.40
N CYS A 284 12.12 4.46 19.75
CA CYS A 284 13.05 4.57 18.64
C CYS A 284 13.68 5.96 18.72
N GLY A 285 14.92 6.11 18.26
CA GLY A 285 15.60 7.39 18.16
C GLY A 285 15.21 8.15 16.88
N THR A 286 16.16 8.88 16.31
CA THR A 286 16.00 9.56 15.02
C THR A 286 17.21 9.35 14.08
N GLU A 287 18.02 8.32 14.32
CA GLU A 287 19.13 7.92 13.46
C GLU A 287 18.58 7.06 12.31
N LEU A 288 18.25 7.74 11.22
CA LEU A 288 17.60 7.14 10.06
C LEU A 288 18.48 6.05 9.43
N ASP A 289 17.95 4.82 9.32
CA ASP A 289 18.69 3.65 8.85
C ASP A 289 17.87 2.73 7.92
N HIS A 290 16.61 3.08 7.66
CA HIS A 290 15.72 2.27 6.84
C HIS A 290 14.78 3.11 5.96
N GLY A 291 14.72 2.77 4.67
CA GLY A 291 13.79 3.36 3.71
C GLY A 291 12.48 2.57 3.66
N VAL A 292 11.35 3.27 3.78
CA VAL A 292 10.00 2.69 3.74
C VAL A 292 9.07 3.59 2.93
N THR A 293 7.83 3.18 2.69
CA THR A 293 6.86 3.99 1.94
C THR A 293 5.68 4.34 2.82
N ALA A 294 5.44 5.63 3.06
CA ALA A 294 4.20 6.10 3.67
C ALA A 294 3.08 5.99 2.62
N VAL A 295 2.00 5.27 2.96
CA VAL A 295 0.89 4.96 2.03
C VAL A 295 -0.48 5.44 2.53
N GLY A 296 -0.49 6.16 3.65
CA GLY A 296 -1.72 6.74 4.18
C GLY A 296 -1.59 7.20 5.61
N TYR A 297 -2.65 7.76 6.15
CA TYR A 297 -2.75 8.19 7.54
C TYR A 297 -4.21 8.11 8.01
N GLY A 298 -4.40 8.14 9.32
CA GLY A 298 -5.74 8.18 9.89
C GLY A 298 -5.72 8.27 11.40
N SER A 299 -6.86 7.92 11.99
CA SER A 299 -7.08 7.94 13.43
C SER A 299 -7.90 6.73 13.85
N ALA A 300 -7.58 6.11 14.98
CA ALA A 300 -8.35 5.02 15.57
C ALA A 300 -8.42 5.21 17.08
N LYS A 301 -9.64 5.39 17.60
CA LYS A 301 -9.92 5.67 19.03
C LYS A 301 -9.06 6.79 19.63
N GLY A 302 -8.90 7.89 18.88
CA GLY A 302 -8.11 9.04 19.31
C GLY A 302 -6.59 8.87 19.15
N LEU A 303 -6.10 7.73 18.67
CA LEU A 303 -4.70 7.58 18.26
C LEU A 303 -4.55 7.87 16.77
N ASP A 304 -3.81 8.92 16.48
CA ASP A 304 -3.42 9.31 15.15
C ASP A 304 -2.22 8.50 14.67
N TYR A 305 -2.24 8.05 13.42
CA TYR A 305 -1.16 7.25 12.84
C TYR A 305 -0.90 7.54 11.36
N ILE A 306 0.32 7.21 10.92
CA ILE A 306 0.74 7.06 9.52
C ILE A 306 0.82 5.56 9.21
N ILE A 307 0.29 5.15 8.05
CA ILE A 307 0.36 3.79 7.54
C ILE A 307 1.62 3.67 6.68
N VAL A 308 2.52 2.78 7.07
CA VAL A 308 3.80 2.59 6.40
C VAL A 308 3.88 1.18 5.82
N LYS A 309 4.18 1.08 4.53
CA LYS A 309 4.54 -0.16 3.84
C LYS A 309 6.02 -0.45 4.08
N ASN A 310 6.31 -1.63 4.63
CA ASN A 310 7.69 -2.10 4.82
C ASN A 310 8.06 -3.13 3.74
N SER A 311 9.35 -3.45 3.63
CA SER A 311 9.96 -4.37 2.67
C SER A 311 10.45 -5.67 3.32
N TRP A 312 9.83 -6.09 4.43
CA TRP A 312 10.21 -7.30 5.19
C TRP A 312 9.24 -8.46 5.02
N GLY A 313 8.46 -8.42 3.93
CA GLY A 313 7.46 -9.44 3.65
C GLY A 313 6.20 -9.35 4.52
N PRO A 314 5.15 -10.11 4.16
CA PRO A 314 3.85 -10.03 4.81
C PRO A 314 3.79 -10.72 6.19
N LYS A 315 4.86 -11.40 6.62
CA LYS A 315 4.91 -12.08 7.93
C LYS A 315 5.37 -11.17 9.07
N TRP A 316 5.88 -9.99 8.75
CA TRP A 316 6.22 -8.95 9.72
C TRP A 316 5.08 -7.94 9.89
N GLY A 317 4.86 -7.41 11.10
CA GLY A 317 3.85 -6.39 11.36
C GLY A 317 2.42 -6.77 10.96
N GLU A 318 1.65 -5.78 10.54
CA GLU A 318 0.26 -5.93 10.09
C GLU A 318 0.21 -6.32 8.61
N LYS A 319 0.59 -7.57 8.30
CA LYS A 319 0.73 -8.07 6.92
C LYS A 319 1.76 -7.28 6.11
N GLY A 320 2.88 -6.91 6.71
CA GLY A 320 3.96 -6.13 6.11
C GLY A 320 3.84 -4.62 6.28
N TYR A 321 2.83 -4.16 7.02
CA TYR A 321 2.61 -2.76 7.33
C TYR A 321 2.83 -2.46 8.81
N ILE A 322 3.09 -1.19 9.12
CA ILE A 322 3.10 -0.66 10.48
C ILE A 322 2.29 0.62 10.52
N ARG A 323 1.53 0.81 11.60
CA ARG A 323 0.86 2.08 11.89
C ARG A 323 1.68 2.83 12.92
N MET A 324 2.39 3.88 12.52
CA MET A 324 3.29 4.65 13.38
C MET A 324 2.55 5.86 13.95
N LYS A 325 2.66 6.10 15.26
CA LYS A 325 1.98 7.21 15.93
C LYS A 325 2.41 8.56 15.32
N ARG A 326 1.45 9.40 14.97
CA ARG A 326 1.67 10.79 14.55
C ARG A 326 1.16 11.75 15.63
N ASN A 327 1.31 13.06 15.44
CA ASN A 327 0.98 14.07 16.45
C ASN A 327 1.71 13.83 17.79
N THR A 328 3.00 13.50 17.72
CA THR A 328 3.80 13.17 18.93
C THR A 328 4.31 14.39 19.67
N GLY A 329 4.17 15.60 19.11
CA GLY A 329 4.78 16.83 19.59
C GLY A 329 6.29 16.95 19.28
N LYS A 330 6.88 15.95 18.63
CA LYS A 330 8.27 16.01 18.13
C LYS A 330 8.27 16.42 16.67
N ALA A 331 9.10 17.40 16.31
CA ALA A 331 9.16 17.92 14.95
C ALA A 331 9.58 16.82 13.96
N GLU A 332 10.55 15.99 14.36
CA GLU A 332 11.07 14.83 13.62
C GLU A 332 10.04 13.70 13.46
N GLY A 333 8.93 13.73 14.21
CA GLY A 333 7.97 12.63 14.28
C GLY A 333 8.52 11.41 15.04
N ILE A 334 7.73 10.33 15.14
CA ILE A 334 8.21 9.08 15.73
C ILE A 334 9.22 8.41 14.80
N CYS A 335 10.34 7.93 15.36
CA CYS A 335 11.43 7.30 14.62
C CYS A 335 12.02 8.17 13.50
N GLY A 336 11.88 9.50 13.58
CA GLY A 336 12.39 10.42 12.57
C GLY A 336 11.58 10.46 11.26
N ILE A 337 10.35 9.94 11.20
CA ILE A 337 9.55 9.84 9.96
C ILE A 337 9.34 11.17 9.23
N ASN A 338 9.43 12.32 9.91
CA ASN A 338 9.31 13.64 9.28
C ASN A 338 10.67 14.22 8.82
N LYS A 339 11.81 13.57 9.12
CA LYS A 339 13.15 14.12 8.85
C LYS A 339 13.53 14.08 7.38
N MET A 340 13.10 13.05 6.65
CA MET A 340 13.48 12.85 5.26
C MET A 340 12.36 12.08 4.54
N ALA A 341 11.66 12.79 3.68
CA ALA A 341 10.61 12.25 2.84
C ALA A 341 10.68 12.92 1.47
N SER A 342 10.52 12.13 0.42
CA SER A 342 10.53 12.61 -0.96
C SER A 342 9.53 11.83 -1.80
N TYR A 343 9.12 12.41 -2.92
CA TYR A 343 8.11 11.83 -3.78
C TYR A 343 8.36 12.13 -5.26
N PRO A 344 8.11 11.15 -6.16
CA PRO A 344 8.24 11.36 -7.59
C PRO A 344 7.06 12.18 -8.14
N THR A 345 7.30 12.97 -9.18
CA THR A 345 6.24 13.61 -9.97
C THR A 345 6.10 12.91 -11.31
N LYS A 346 4.87 12.91 -11.84
CA LYS A 346 4.58 12.34 -13.17
C LYS A 346 3.56 13.21 -13.89
N THR A 347 3.98 13.81 -14.99
CA THR A 347 3.07 14.51 -15.91
C THR A 347 2.16 13.50 -16.62
N LYS A 348 0.89 13.86 -16.79
CA LYS A 348 0.00 13.13 -17.71
C LYS A 348 0.52 13.37 -19.11
N ASN A 349 0.99 12.32 -19.78
CA ASN A 349 1.16 12.36 -21.23
C ASN A 349 -0.24 12.50 -21.83
N LEU A 350 -0.69 13.73 -22.06
CA LEU A 350 -1.74 14.00 -23.03
C LEU A 350 -1.15 13.56 -24.37
N ASP A 351 -1.63 12.44 -24.91
CA ASP A 351 -1.14 11.88 -26.16
C ASP A 351 -0.88 13.00 -27.18
N ALA A 352 0.37 13.13 -27.62
CA ALA A 352 0.81 14.05 -28.67
C ALA A 352 0.07 13.84 -30.01
N ARG A 353 -0.77 12.80 -30.12
CA ARG A 353 -1.70 12.57 -31.23
C ARG A 353 -2.93 13.48 -31.22
N SER A 354 -3.24 14.12 -30.10
CA SER A 354 -4.40 15.04 -29.97
C SER A 354 -4.10 16.46 -30.47
N TRP A 355 -2.83 16.79 -30.69
CA TRP A 355 -2.38 18.14 -31.11
C TRP A 355 -2.24 18.32 -32.62
N ALA A 356 -2.34 17.23 -33.40
CA ALA A 356 -2.25 17.29 -34.86
C ALA A 356 -3.55 17.78 -35.55
N PHE A 357 -4.68 17.86 -34.82
CA PHE A 357 -5.98 18.27 -35.37
C PHE A 357 -6.37 19.74 -35.11
N PHE A 358 -5.60 20.47 -34.29
CA PHE A 358 -5.94 21.85 -33.88
C PHE A 358 -4.91 22.91 -34.35
N GLY A 359 -4.00 22.55 -35.26
CA GLY A 359 -2.94 23.44 -35.78
C GLY A 359 -3.36 24.45 -36.85
N VAL A 360 -4.66 24.65 -37.10
CA VAL A 360 -5.17 25.67 -38.01
C VAL A 360 -6.27 26.43 -37.28
N LEU A 361 -6.04 27.73 -37.03
CA LEU A 361 -6.85 28.68 -36.25
C LEU A 361 -6.43 28.79 -34.77
N TRP A 362 -5.39 29.58 -34.51
CA TRP A 362 -5.52 30.82 -33.71
C TRP A 362 -4.15 31.50 -33.62
N ARG A 363 -3.92 32.46 -34.52
CA ARG A 363 -3.01 33.59 -34.26
C ARG A 363 -3.84 34.69 -33.60
N SER A 364 -3.19 35.44 -32.71
CA SER A 364 -3.65 36.63 -31.98
C SER A 364 -4.70 36.42 -30.90
N GLN A 365 -4.27 36.37 -29.64
CA GLN A 365 -4.42 37.51 -28.72
C GLN A 365 -3.62 37.30 -27.45
N SER A 366 -3.03 38.39 -26.99
CA SER A 366 -2.13 38.55 -25.87
C SER A 366 -2.87 38.66 -24.53
N MET A 367 -2.19 38.14 -23.50
CA MET A 367 -2.10 38.66 -22.13
C MET A 367 -3.25 38.50 -21.13
N LEU A 368 -2.83 37.96 -19.97
CA LEU A 368 -3.34 38.07 -18.60
C LEU A 368 -4.69 37.42 -18.25
N GLY A 369 -4.57 36.30 -17.53
CA GLY A 369 -5.61 35.73 -16.68
C GLY A 369 -5.07 34.52 -15.95
N LEU A 370 -4.79 34.67 -14.65
CA LEU A 370 -4.30 33.63 -13.74
C LEU A 370 -5.06 32.31 -13.93
N HIS A 371 -4.34 31.23 -14.25
CA HIS A 371 -4.87 29.87 -14.15
C HIS A 371 -4.64 29.36 -12.73
N LEU A 372 -5.68 29.44 -11.91
CA LEU A 372 -5.87 28.58 -10.74
C LEU A 372 -5.86 27.12 -11.22
N GLY A 373 -5.05 26.27 -10.60
CA GLY A 373 -4.99 24.84 -10.87
C GLY A 373 -6.38 24.22 -10.74
N GLN A 374 -6.98 23.83 -11.86
CA GLN A 374 -8.24 23.11 -11.85
C GLN A 374 -7.98 21.73 -11.24
N SER A 375 -8.57 21.47 -10.07
CA SER A 375 -8.87 20.10 -9.64
C SER A 375 -9.51 19.38 -10.83
N GLU A 376 -9.10 18.15 -11.15
CA GLU A 376 -9.76 17.39 -12.21
C GLU A 376 -11.20 17.08 -11.78
N VAL A 377 -12.11 17.98 -12.14
CA VAL A 377 -13.53 17.80 -11.92
C VAL A 377 -14.02 16.84 -12.99
N VAL A 378 -14.50 15.67 -12.56
CA VAL A 378 -15.30 14.82 -13.44
C VAL A 378 -16.66 15.47 -13.58
N THR A 379 -16.93 16.04 -14.75
CA THR A 379 -18.24 16.58 -15.09
C THR A 379 -19.09 15.50 -15.76
N ILE A 380 -20.38 15.48 -15.40
CA ILE A 380 -21.43 14.79 -16.14
C ILE A 380 -22.15 15.82 -17.00
N SER A 381 -22.64 15.40 -18.16
CA SER A 381 -23.47 16.25 -19.02
C SER A 381 -24.94 16.26 -18.58
N GLY A 382 -25.33 15.31 -17.74
CA GLY A 382 -26.69 15.14 -17.24
C GLY A 382 -26.86 13.76 -16.61
N TYR A 383 -28.12 13.36 -16.41
CA TYR A 383 -28.49 12.01 -15.96
C TYR A 383 -29.79 11.58 -16.65
N HIS A 384 -30.06 10.27 -16.63
CA HIS A 384 -31.35 9.71 -17.01
C HIS A 384 -31.88 8.81 -15.91
N ASP A 385 -33.16 8.95 -15.63
CA ASP A 385 -33.89 8.02 -14.78
C ASP A 385 -34.31 6.80 -15.60
N VAL A 386 -34.16 5.64 -14.98
CA VAL A 386 -34.72 4.39 -15.51
C VAL A 386 -36.22 4.39 -15.21
N PRO A 387 -37.09 4.01 -16.17
CA PRO A 387 -38.52 3.88 -15.91
C PRO A 387 -38.82 3.03 -14.69
N GLU A 388 -39.62 3.58 -13.77
CA GLU A 388 -39.99 2.90 -12.53
C GLU A 388 -40.67 1.56 -12.80
N ASN A 389 -40.41 0.59 -11.93
CA ASN A 389 -41.03 -0.74 -11.93
C ASN A 389 -40.82 -1.53 -13.23
N ASN A 390 -39.71 -1.25 -13.93
CA ASN A 390 -39.38 -1.89 -15.19
C ASN A 390 -38.00 -2.56 -15.12
N GLU A 391 -37.97 -3.82 -14.68
CA GLU A 391 -36.75 -4.63 -14.59
C GLU A 391 -36.02 -4.72 -15.95
N GLY A 392 -36.76 -4.79 -17.06
CA GLY A 392 -36.17 -4.84 -18.40
C GLY A 392 -35.38 -3.59 -18.75
N SER A 393 -35.89 -2.41 -18.43
CA SER A 393 -35.20 -1.13 -18.60
C SER A 393 -34.00 -1.00 -17.66
N LEU A 394 -34.14 -1.45 -16.41
CA LEU A 394 -33.04 -1.48 -15.44
C LEU A 394 -31.88 -2.34 -15.97
N LEU A 395 -32.15 -3.55 -16.46
CA LEU A 395 -31.12 -4.44 -17.01
C LEU A 395 -30.48 -3.87 -18.28
N LYS A 396 -31.25 -3.24 -19.17
CA LYS A 396 -30.71 -2.57 -20.37
C LYS A 396 -29.74 -1.46 -19.99
N ALA A 397 -30.09 -0.62 -19.02
CA ALA A 397 -29.20 0.43 -18.53
C ALA A 397 -27.97 -0.17 -17.83
N LEU A 398 -28.17 -1.18 -16.98
CA LEU A 398 -27.12 -1.84 -16.21
C LEU A 398 -26.11 -2.60 -17.08
N ALA A 399 -26.55 -3.10 -18.24
CA ALA A 399 -25.68 -3.72 -19.24
C ALA A 399 -24.69 -2.73 -19.88
N ASN A 400 -24.98 -1.42 -19.83
CA ASN A 400 -24.13 -0.39 -20.41
C ASN A 400 -23.24 0.31 -19.36
N GLN A 401 -23.72 0.46 -18.12
CA GLN A 401 -22.98 1.09 -17.03
C GLN A 401 -23.61 0.80 -15.65
N PRO A 402 -22.87 1.00 -14.55
CA PRO A 402 -23.44 0.96 -13.20
C PRO A 402 -24.54 2.01 -13.00
N LEU A 403 -25.54 1.66 -12.18
CA LEU A 403 -26.69 2.51 -11.88
C LEU A 403 -26.71 2.87 -10.40
N SER A 404 -27.07 4.11 -10.08
CA SER A 404 -27.50 4.48 -8.74
C SER A 404 -28.91 3.93 -8.55
N VAL A 405 -29.16 3.16 -7.49
CA VAL A 405 -30.47 2.58 -7.20
C VAL A 405 -30.83 2.81 -5.74
N ALA A 406 -32.12 2.98 -5.45
CA ALA A 406 -32.62 2.99 -4.08
C ALA A 406 -33.34 1.68 -3.76
N ILE A 407 -33.16 1.17 -2.54
CA ILE A 407 -33.75 -0.07 -2.02
C ILE A 407 -34.27 0.15 -0.60
N GLU A 408 -35.07 -0.79 -0.12
CA GLU A 408 -35.36 -0.97 1.30
C GLU A 408 -34.29 -1.88 1.94
N ALA A 409 -33.62 -1.41 2.98
CA ALA A 409 -32.51 -2.10 3.63
C ALA A 409 -32.65 -2.24 5.17
N SER A 410 -33.76 -1.77 5.75
CA SER A 410 -34.10 -1.94 7.17
C SER A 410 -34.49 -3.39 7.55
N GLY A 411 -34.83 -4.22 6.56
CA GLY A 411 -35.14 -5.64 6.75
C GLY A 411 -34.03 -6.41 7.47
N ARG A 412 -34.40 -7.22 8.47
CA ARG A 412 -33.45 -8.01 9.29
C ARG A 412 -32.63 -8.98 8.44
N ASP A 413 -33.25 -9.62 7.44
CA ASP A 413 -32.56 -10.52 6.53
C ASP A 413 -31.49 -9.79 5.71
N PHE A 414 -31.78 -8.54 5.31
CA PHE A 414 -30.82 -7.68 4.62
C PHE A 414 -29.65 -7.34 5.55
N GLN A 415 -29.92 -6.91 6.78
CA GLN A 415 -28.89 -6.58 7.78
C GLN A 415 -27.84 -7.70 7.97
N PHE A 416 -28.28 -8.95 8.02
CA PHE A 416 -27.42 -10.11 8.29
C PHE A 416 -27.01 -10.91 7.04
N TYR A 417 -27.25 -10.39 5.83
CA TYR A 417 -26.81 -11.04 4.61
C TYR A 417 -25.29 -11.25 4.60
N SER A 418 -24.86 -12.48 4.33
CA SER A 418 -23.44 -12.88 4.26
C SER A 418 -23.06 -13.60 2.96
N GLY A 419 -24.03 -14.05 2.16
CA GLY A 419 -23.77 -14.67 0.86
C GLY A 419 -24.98 -15.37 0.24
N GLY A 420 -24.85 -15.76 -1.02
CA GLY A 420 -25.91 -16.41 -1.81
C GLY A 420 -26.72 -15.41 -2.65
N VAL A 421 -27.77 -15.90 -3.32
CA VAL A 421 -28.75 -15.01 -3.95
C VAL A 421 -29.78 -14.64 -2.88
N PHE A 422 -29.84 -13.36 -2.54
CA PHE A 422 -30.76 -12.81 -1.55
C PHE A 422 -32.20 -12.88 -2.05
N ASP A 423 -33.00 -13.64 -1.31
CA ASP A 423 -34.44 -13.88 -1.46
C ASP A 423 -35.22 -13.43 -0.21
N GLY A 424 -34.49 -12.98 0.83
CA GLY A 424 -35.02 -12.69 2.17
C GLY A 424 -36.08 -11.58 2.21
N HIS A 425 -36.76 -11.49 3.35
CA HIS A 425 -37.85 -10.54 3.53
C HIS A 425 -37.33 -9.10 3.59
N CYS A 426 -37.88 -8.27 2.72
CA CYS A 426 -37.70 -6.82 2.67
C CYS A 426 -38.97 -6.18 2.09
N GLY A 427 -39.22 -4.93 2.48
CA GLY A 427 -40.32 -4.10 2.01
C GLY A 427 -40.02 -3.39 0.68
N THR A 428 -40.80 -2.37 0.36
CA THR A 428 -40.61 -1.53 -0.84
C THR A 428 -40.60 -0.03 -0.52
N GLU A 429 -40.49 0.32 0.76
CA GLU A 429 -40.30 1.69 1.23
C GLU A 429 -38.80 1.99 1.18
N LEU A 430 -38.39 2.78 0.18
CA LEU A 430 -36.98 2.99 -0.12
C LEU A 430 -36.33 3.85 0.97
N ASP A 431 -35.27 3.35 1.59
CA ASP A 431 -34.56 4.02 2.69
C ASP A 431 -33.03 4.05 2.49
N HIS A 432 -32.51 3.38 1.47
CA HIS A 432 -31.07 3.20 1.28
C HIS A 432 -30.62 3.30 -0.18
N GLY A 433 -29.62 4.13 -0.43
CA GLY A 433 -29.01 4.31 -1.75
C GLY A 433 -27.78 3.41 -1.95
N VAL A 434 -27.76 2.68 -3.05
CA VAL A 434 -26.72 1.70 -3.41
C VAL A 434 -26.39 1.75 -4.90
N THR A 435 -25.38 1.01 -5.33
CA THR A 435 -24.98 0.96 -6.75
C THR A 435 -25.23 -0.43 -7.32
N ALA A 436 -26.11 -0.56 -8.31
CA ALA A 436 -26.19 -1.77 -9.12
C ALA A 436 -25.01 -1.80 -10.10
N VAL A 437 -24.23 -2.88 -10.12
CA VAL A 437 -22.97 -2.98 -10.87
C VAL A 437 -22.95 -4.09 -11.92
N GLY A 438 -23.95 -4.96 -11.93
CA GLY A 438 -24.08 -6.03 -12.91
C GLY A 438 -25.23 -6.96 -12.58
N TYR A 439 -25.42 -7.99 -13.38
CA TYR A 439 -26.42 -9.03 -13.17
C TYR A 439 -25.92 -10.35 -13.73
N GLY A 440 -26.53 -11.46 -13.31
CA GLY A 440 -26.14 -12.79 -13.76
C GLY A 440 -27.12 -13.87 -13.32
N SER A 441 -26.70 -15.11 -13.51
CA SER A 441 -27.48 -16.29 -13.14
C SER A 441 -26.54 -17.33 -12.51
N ALA A 442 -26.94 -17.94 -11.40
CA ALA A 442 -26.18 -19.00 -10.75
C ALA A 442 -27.14 -20.03 -10.13
N LYS A 443 -26.90 -21.31 -10.40
CA LYS A 443 -27.70 -22.44 -9.87
C LYS A 443 -29.22 -22.29 -10.13
N GLY A 444 -29.58 -21.80 -11.31
CA GLY A 444 -30.98 -21.58 -11.70
C GLY A 444 -31.65 -20.34 -11.11
N LEU A 445 -30.91 -19.49 -10.38
CA LEU A 445 -31.41 -18.23 -9.85
C LEU A 445 -30.78 -17.05 -10.57
N ASP A 446 -31.62 -16.12 -11.00
CA ASP A 446 -31.24 -14.86 -11.59
C ASP A 446 -31.03 -13.79 -10.50
N TYR A 447 -29.99 -12.97 -10.64
CA TYR A 447 -29.68 -11.92 -9.67
C TYR A 447 -29.12 -10.64 -10.28
N ILE A 448 -29.25 -9.54 -9.53
CA ILE A 448 -28.56 -8.26 -9.72
C ILE A 448 -27.47 -8.15 -8.65
N ILE A 449 -26.26 -7.80 -9.06
CA ILE A 449 -25.13 -7.53 -8.17
C ILE A 449 -25.20 -6.07 -7.74
N VAL A 450 -25.32 -5.85 -6.44
CA VAL A 450 -25.43 -4.53 -5.83
C VAL A 450 -24.27 -4.31 -4.87
N LYS A 451 -23.57 -3.19 -5.04
CA LYS A 451 -22.51 -2.73 -4.15
C LYS A 451 -23.12 -1.92 -3.00
N ASN A 452 -22.83 -2.34 -1.77
CA ASN A 452 -23.28 -1.66 -0.56
C ASN A 452 -22.18 -0.76 0.02
N SER A 453 -22.57 0.29 0.73
CA SER A 453 -21.67 1.27 1.37
C SER A 453 -21.16 0.82 2.75
N TRP A 454 -21.59 -0.34 3.26
CA TRP A 454 -21.25 -0.85 4.60
C TRP A 454 -19.89 -1.56 4.68
N GLY A 455 -19.11 -1.50 3.59
CA GLY A 455 -17.74 -1.99 3.53
C GLY A 455 -17.61 -3.50 3.25
N PRO A 456 -16.38 -3.98 3.02
CA PRO A 456 -16.13 -5.30 2.46
C PRO A 456 -16.33 -6.47 3.44
N LYS A 457 -16.67 -6.20 4.71
CA LYS A 457 -16.93 -7.27 5.70
C LYS A 457 -18.39 -7.73 5.72
N TRP A 458 -19.28 -6.95 5.12
CA TRP A 458 -20.70 -7.27 5.02
C TRP A 458 -20.99 -7.93 3.67
N GLY A 459 -21.89 -8.91 3.65
CA GLY A 459 -22.25 -9.64 2.43
C GLY A 459 -21.06 -10.33 1.74
N GLU A 460 -21.11 -10.36 0.41
CA GLU A 460 -20.09 -10.96 -0.44
C GLU A 460 -19.01 -9.93 -0.77
N LYS A 461 -18.16 -9.61 0.23
CA LYS A 461 -17.10 -8.58 0.12
C LYS A 461 -17.63 -7.17 -0.15
N GLY A 462 -18.74 -6.80 0.50
CA GLY A 462 -19.42 -5.52 0.32
C GLY A 462 -20.46 -5.49 -0.80
N TYR A 463 -20.76 -6.66 -1.38
CA TYR A 463 -21.76 -6.82 -2.42
C TYR A 463 -22.88 -7.75 -1.94
N ILE A 464 -24.05 -7.61 -2.56
CA ILE A 464 -25.18 -8.50 -2.40
C ILE A 464 -25.69 -8.90 -3.79
N ARG A 465 -26.07 -10.17 -3.96
CA ARG A 465 -26.73 -10.66 -5.17
C ARG A 465 -28.22 -10.71 -4.92
N MET A 466 -28.96 -9.68 -5.31
CA MET A 466 -30.40 -9.57 -5.09
C MET A 466 -31.16 -10.34 -6.16
N LYS A 467 -32.10 -11.21 -5.77
CA LYS A 467 -32.90 -12.01 -6.71
C LYS A 467 -33.66 -11.12 -7.70
N ARG A 468 -33.56 -11.43 -8.98
CA ARG A 468 -34.37 -10.79 -10.05
C ARG A 468 -35.35 -11.80 -10.65
N ASN A 469 -36.20 -11.38 -11.58
CA ASN A 469 -37.28 -12.21 -12.11
C ASN A 469 -38.24 -12.70 -11.01
N THR A 470 -38.55 -11.85 -10.03
CA THR A 470 -39.41 -12.21 -8.89
C THR A 470 -40.91 -12.18 -9.20
N GLY A 471 -41.29 -11.69 -10.39
CA GLY A 471 -42.68 -11.45 -10.78
C GLY A 471 -43.31 -10.19 -10.15
N LYS A 472 -42.57 -9.48 -9.29
CA LYS A 472 -42.98 -8.18 -8.71
C LYS A 472 -42.46 -7.04 -9.58
N ALA A 473 -43.32 -6.07 -9.91
CA ALA A 473 -42.94 -4.95 -10.76
C ALA A 473 -41.82 -4.11 -10.11
N GLU A 474 -41.92 -3.91 -8.80
CA GLU A 474 -40.97 -3.19 -7.95
C GLU A 474 -39.63 -3.94 -7.76
N GLY A 475 -39.56 -5.22 -8.11
CA GLY A 475 -38.42 -6.08 -7.82
C GLY A 475 -38.28 -6.42 -6.32
N ILE A 476 -37.24 -7.17 -5.96
CA ILE A 476 -36.95 -7.44 -4.55
C ILE A 476 -36.41 -6.17 -3.87
N CYS A 477 -36.91 -5.89 -2.67
CA CYS A 477 -36.59 -4.69 -1.89
C CYS A 477 -36.82 -3.35 -2.63
N GLY A 478 -37.70 -3.33 -3.62
CA GLY A 478 -38.00 -2.12 -4.40
C GLY A 478 -36.92 -1.69 -5.40
N ILE A 479 -35.95 -2.55 -5.73
CA ILE A 479 -34.80 -2.22 -6.59
C ILE A 479 -35.17 -1.64 -7.98
N ASN A 480 -36.36 -1.94 -8.50
CA ASN A 480 -36.82 -1.40 -9.79
C ASN A 480 -37.57 -0.06 -9.64
N LYS A 481 -37.84 0.42 -8.43
CA LYS A 481 -38.67 1.62 -8.20
C LYS A 481 -37.94 2.92 -8.53
N MET A 482 -36.63 2.98 -8.27
CA MET A 482 -35.86 4.21 -8.45
C MET A 482 -34.42 3.89 -8.80
N ALA A 483 -34.07 4.14 -10.06
CA ALA A 483 -32.72 3.99 -10.57
C ALA A 483 -32.39 5.11 -11.54
N SER A 484 -31.14 5.58 -11.53
CA SER A 484 -30.66 6.60 -12.46
C SER A 484 -29.19 6.39 -12.82
N TYR A 485 -28.79 6.94 -13.95
CA TYR A 485 -27.41 6.86 -14.42
C TYR A 485 -26.92 8.18 -15.03
N PRO A 486 -25.63 8.52 -14.87
CA PRO A 486 -25.06 9.72 -15.45
C PRO A 486 -24.89 9.59 -16.96
N THR A 487 -24.89 10.73 -17.64
CA THR A 487 -24.54 10.84 -19.06
C THR A 487 -23.31 11.73 -19.24
N LYS A 488 -22.55 11.47 -20.31
CA LYS A 488 -21.40 12.29 -20.70
C LYS A 488 -21.38 12.43 -22.22
N THR A 489 -21.60 13.64 -22.71
CA THR A 489 -21.44 13.99 -24.12
C THR A 489 -19.95 14.11 -24.41
N LYS A 490 -19.43 13.36 -25.38
CA LYS A 490 -18.08 13.59 -25.89
C LYS A 490 -18.06 14.97 -26.56
N LYS A 491 -17.26 15.90 -26.01
CA LYS A 491 -16.91 17.14 -26.71
C LYS A 491 -15.82 16.87 -27.73
#